data_AF-A0A1N6QW98-F1
#
_entry.id   AF-A0A1N6QW98-F1
#
_cell.length_a   1.000
_cell.length_b   1.000
_cell.length_c   1.000
_cell.angle_alpha   90.00
_cell.angle_beta   90.00
_cell.angle_gamma   90.00
#
_symmetry.space_group_name_H-M   'P 1'
#
loop_
_entity.id
_entity.type
_entity.pdbx_description
1 polymer ?
#
loop_
_entity_poly.entity_id
_entity_poly.type
_entity_poly.pdbx_seq_one_letter_code
_entity_poly.pdbx_strand_id
1 'polypeptide(L)' 'MSQSPELHDAYVLCQDCGHAESYDDAKHQGHERCPKCDGDFCGCNACSGIARLSIQFQTQSAADEVQP' A
#
# COMPACT_ATOMS: atom_id res chain seq x y z
N MET A 1 -22.75 5.20 -20.08
CA MET A 1 -21.38 4.70 -19.91
C MET A 1 -20.80 5.37 -18.68
N SER A 2 -21.03 4.81 -17.49
CA SER A 2 -20.52 5.37 -16.24
C SER A 2 -19.14 4.77 -16.01
N GLN A 3 -18.09 5.54 -16.32
CA GLN A 3 -16.75 5.19 -15.88
C GLN A 3 -16.79 5.21 -14.35
N SER A 4 -16.81 4.02 -13.75
CA SER A 4 -16.54 3.87 -12.32
C SER A 4 -15.16 4.48 -12.09
N PRO A 5 -14.95 5.24 -11.01
CA PRO A 5 -13.61 5.70 -10.66
C PRO A 5 -12.78 4.45 -10.36
N GLU A 6 -12.12 3.96 -11.39
CA GLU A 6 -10.79 3.40 -11.38
C GLU A 6 -10.15 3.48 -9.99
N LEU A 7 -10.35 2.41 -9.20
CA LEU A 7 -9.74 2.15 -7.89
C LEU A 7 -8.23 1.88 -8.08
N HIS A 8 -7.53 2.72 -8.83
CA HIS A 8 -6.11 2.54 -9.14
C HIS A 8 -5.18 2.91 -7.95
N ASP A 9 -5.73 3.41 -6.84
CA ASP A 9 -4.99 3.82 -5.64
C ASP A 9 -5.39 3.03 -4.36
N ALA A 10 -5.81 1.77 -4.49
CA ALA A 10 -6.04 0.91 -3.33
C ALA A 10 -4.75 0.17 -2.96
N TYR A 11 -4.45 0.09 -1.66
CA TYR A 11 -3.25 -0.56 -1.14
C TYR A 11 -3.58 -1.54 -0.01
N VAL A 12 -2.70 -2.52 0.20
CA VAL A 12 -2.62 -3.29 1.43
C VAL A 12 -1.46 -2.81 2.29
N LEU A 13 -1.64 -2.88 3.60
CA LEU A 13 -0.62 -2.57 4.61
C LEU A 13 -0.32 -3.82 5.43
N CYS A 14 0.95 -4.18 5.58
CA CYS A 14 1.36 -5.18 6.56
C CYS A 14 1.20 -4.59 7.97
N GLN A 15 0.41 -5.25 8.81
CA GLN A 15 0.05 -4.74 10.13
C GLN A 15 1.20 -4.83 11.14
N ASP A 16 2.22 -5.65 10.86
CA ASP A 16 3.38 -5.86 11.73
C ASP A 16 4.52 -4.89 11.42
N CYS A 17 4.87 -4.73 10.13
CA CYS A 17 6.04 -3.95 9.72
C CYS A 17 5.71 -2.67 8.94
N GLY A 18 4.43 -2.40 8.65
CA GLY A 18 4.00 -1.22 7.90
C GLY A 18 4.36 -1.23 6.42
N HIS A 19 4.79 -2.38 5.86
CA HIS A 19 5.06 -2.49 4.43
C HIS A 19 3.76 -2.30 3.62
N ALA A 20 3.78 -1.32 2.73
CA ALA A 20 2.68 -1.06 1.80
C ALA A 20 2.94 -1.69 0.43
N GLU A 21 1.91 -2.28 -0.16
CA GLU A 21 1.89 -2.80 -1.53
C GLU A 21 0.54 -2.50 -2.20
N SER A 22 0.47 -2.60 -3.52
CA SER A 22 -0.80 -2.49 -4.27
C SER A 22 -1.83 -3.47 -3.74
N TYR A 23 -3.10 -3.06 -3.70
CA TYR A 23 -4.17 -3.93 -3.22
C TYR A 23 -4.27 -5.18 -4.08
N ASP A 24 -4.35 -6.32 -3.40
CA ASP A 24 -4.63 -7.62 -3.98
C ASP A 24 -5.55 -8.37 -3.01
N ASP A 25 -6.56 -9.06 -3.55
CA ASP A 25 -7.53 -9.80 -2.74
C ASP A 25 -6.90 -10.97 -1.98
N ALA A 26 -5.89 -11.64 -2.54
CA ALA A 26 -5.19 -12.72 -1.85
C ALA A 26 -4.43 -12.19 -0.63
N LYS A 27 -3.78 -11.02 -0.75
CA LYS A 27 -3.14 -10.33 0.39
C LYS A 27 -4.17 -9.89 1.42
N HIS A 28 -5.26 -9.23 0.99
CA HIS A 28 -6.30 -8.76 1.91
C HIS A 28 -6.98 -9.91 2.68
N GLN A 29 -7.18 -11.06 2.04
CA GLN A 29 -7.78 -12.25 2.63
C GLN A 29 -6.79 -13.09 3.46
N GLY A 30 -5.51 -12.68 3.53
CA GLY A 30 -4.47 -13.38 4.29
C GLY A 30 -3.96 -14.66 3.62
N HIS A 31 -4.21 -14.85 2.31
CA HIS A 31 -3.64 -15.95 1.54
C HIS A 31 -2.17 -15.72 1.18
N GLU A 32 -1.75 -14.45 1.10
CA GLU A 32 -0.36 -14.04 0.91
C GLU A 32 0.16 -13.26 2.12
N ARG A 33 1.41 -13.51 2.49
CA ARG A 33 2.06 -12.90 3.66
C ARG A 33 3.08 -11.84 3.24
N CYS A 34 3.39 -10.94 4.15
CA CYS A 34 4.37 -9.91 3.92
C CYS A 34 5.77 -10.51 3.66
N PRO A 35 6.39 -10.24 2.50
CA PRO A 35 7.69 -10.81 2.17
C PRO A 35 8.83 -10.28 3.06
N LYS A 36 8.59 -9.21 3.82
CA LYS A 36 9.60 -8.59 4.71
C LYS A 36 9.62 -9.15 6.12
N CYS A 37 8.47 -9.59 6.63
CA CYS A 37 8.34 -9.98 8.05
C CYS A 37 7.43 -11.19 8.29
N ASP A 38 6.89 -11.79 7.24
CA ASP A 38 5.90 -12.87 7.29
C ASP A 38 4.59 -12.49 8.00
N GLY A 39 4.36 -11.21 8.26
CA GLY A 39 3.13 -10.67 8.85
C GLY A 39 1.95 -10.63 7.88
N ASP A 40 0.78 -10.30 8.42
CA ASP A 40 -0.46 -10.30 7.63
C ASP A 40 -0.75 -8.94 6.98
N PHE A 41 -1.28 -8.98 5.77
CA PHE A 41 -1.71 -7.80 5.04
C PHE A 41 -3.18 -7.44 5.36
N CYS A 42 -3.43 -6.13 5.44
CA CYS A 42 -4.77 -5.56 5.62
C CYS A 42 -5.08 -4.58 4.48
N GLY A 43 -6.19 -4.79 3.78
CA GLY A 43 -6.67 -3.95 2.68
C GLY A 43 -7.90 -3.09 3.02
N CYS A 44 -8.28 -2.99 4.31
CA CYS A 44 -9.44 -2.17 4.69
C CYS A 44 -9.17 -0.68 4.43
N ASN A 45 -10.23 0.14 4.35
CA ASN A 45 -10.11 1.57 4.03
C ASN A 45 -9.08 2.32 4.89
N ALA A 46 -8.98 2.00 6.19
CA ALA A 46 -8.00 2.61 7.08
C ALA A 46 -6.56 2.18 6.75
N CYS A 47 -6.32 0.87 6.57
CA CYS A 47 -5.02 0.31 6.21
C CYS A 47 -4.54 0.83 4.85
N SER A 48 -5.43 0.87 3.85
CA SER A 48 -5.17 1.42 2.52
C SER A 48 -4.80 2.91 2.57
N GLY A 49 -5.48 3.69 3.41
CA GLY A 49 -5.16 5.11 3.62
C GLY A 49 -3.77 5.33 4.23
N ILE A 50 -3.39 4.52 5.23
CA ILE A 50 -2.05 4.57 5.84
C ILE A 50 -0.97 4.16 4.82
N ALA A 51 -1.20 3.08 4.09
CA ALA A 51 -0.30 2.61 3.03
C ALA A 51 -0.06 3.69 1.96
N ARG A 52 -1.12 4.37 1.52
CA ARG A 52 -1.04 5.48 0.58
C ARG A 52 -0.16 6.62 1.09
N LEU A 53 -0.33 7.03 2.35
CA LEU A 53 0.50 8.06 2.98
C LEU A 53 1.97 7.63 3.01
N SER A 54 2.25 6.40 3.46
CA SER A 54 3.62 5.86 3.53
C SER A 54 4.32 5.85 2.17
N ILE A 55 3.61 5.53 1.10
CA ILE A 55 4.15 5.55 -0.27
C ILE A 55 4.43 6.99 -0.70
N GLN A 56 3.49 7.92 -0.48
CA GLN A 56 3.65 9.32 -0.87
C GLN A 56 4.83 10.00 -0.17
N PHE A 57 5.09 9.70 1.10
CA PHE A 57 6.24 10.25 1.81
C PHE A 57 7.57 9.69 1.29
N GLN A 58 7.63 8.38 0.99
CA GLN A 58 8.82 7.76 0.39
C GLN A 58 9.14 8.35 -1.00
N THR A 59 8.13 8.64 -1.82
CA THR A 59 8.33 9.27 -3.13
C THR A 59 8.81 10.72 -3.00
N GLN A 60 8.33 11.47 -2.00
CA GLN A 60 8.77 12.85 -1.77
C GLN A 60 10.23 12.92 -1.28
N SER A 61 10.66 12.00 -0.41
CA SER A 61 12.06 11.95 0.03
C SER A 61 13.04 11.61 -1.09
N ALA A 62 12.63 10.82 -2.09
CA ALA A 62 13.48 10.49 -3.24
C ALA A 62 13.57 11.62 -4.28
N ALA A 63 12.62 12.56 -4.30
CA ALA A 63 12.57 13.67 -5.25
C ALA A 63 13.45 14.87 -4.84
N ASP A 64 13.90 14.92 -3.59
CA ASP A 64 14.75 15.99 -3.02
C ASP A 64 16.26 15.67 -3.08
N GLU A 65 16.66 14.48 -3.54
CA GLU A 65 18.08 14.09 -3.74
C GLU A 65 18.57 14.26 -5.19
N VAL A 66 17.79 14.93 -6.05
CA VAL A 66 18.21 15.32 -7.40
C VAL A 66 18.14 16.84 -7.53
N GLN A 67 19.01 17.55 -6.82
CA GLN A 67 19.37 18.93 -7.16
C GLN A 67 20.89 19.03 -7.41
N PRO A 68 21.33 19.66 -8.53
CA PRO A 68 22.72 19.79 -8.94
C PRO A 68 23.54 20.76 -8.09
#